data_AF-A0A229T2B2-F1
#
_entry.id   AF-A0A229T2B2-F1
#
_cell.length_a   1.000
_cell.length_b   1.000
_cell.length_c   1.000
_cell.angle_alpha   90.00
_cell.angle_beta   90.00
_cell.angle_gamma   90.00
#
_symmetry.space_group_name_H-M   'P 1'
#
loop_
_entity.id
_entity.type
_entity.pdbx_description
1 polymer ?
#
loop_
_entity_poly.entity_id
_entity_poly.type
_entity_poly.pdbx_seq_one_letter_code
_entity_poly.pdbx_strand_id
1 'polypeptide(L)'
;MEQQPQNPYDRNRRIPAREKLESGEIDLTGSVQQPEALADVIFDAVTEAGGVGEKIPDWGARVIARELANRIPVPGTLHHYAVTGSVDHLGLARELAIHAQFGDVQTKELCDMLGLYLIKQPAGRPGYPADTTTAVEQGLQEHGAPFWAYLQLHPGEAPDDVVERFNDFHVGSFAGLDDVVDELTEIKPFMDAIKEAEERWGFEDFVTLDQERLERTVRATWDVIEFDGKFHVFMR
;
A
#
# COMPACT_ATOMS: atom_id res chain seq x y z
N MET A 1 9.01 29.92 -61.63
CA MET A 1 9.17 29.14 -60.39
C MET A 1 8.16 29.68 -59.39
N GLU A 2 6.98 29.07 -59.36
CA GLU A 2 5.88 29.44 -58.47
C GLU A 2 6.16 28.83 -57.08
N GLN A 3 6.22 29.68 -56.05
CA GLN A 3 6.27 29.21 -54.66
C GLN A 3 4.87 28.77 -54.26
N GLN A 4 4.71 27.49 -53.92
CA GLN A 4 3.48 26.99 -53.32
C GLN A 4 3.26 27.61 -51.93
N PRO A 5 2.02 28.00 -51.57
CA PRO A 5 1.72 28.54 -50.25
C PRO A 5 1.83 27.45 -49.19
N GLN A 6 2.58 27.76 -48.12
CA GLN A 6 2.71 26.89 -46.94
C GLN A 6 1.35 26.66 -46.30
N ASN A 7 1.03 25.39 -46.05
CA ASN A 7 -0.19 24.95 -45.39
C ASN A 7 -0.11 25.31 -43.88
N PRO A 8 -0.99 26.19 -43.35
CA PRO A 8 -0.99 26.59 -41.94
C PRO A 8 -1.43 25.47 -40.97
N TYR A 9 -1.79 24.30 -41.50
CA TYR A 9 -2.17 23.11 -40.72
C TYR A 9 -1.08 22.05 -40.64
N ASP A 10 0.17 22.36 -41.01
CA ASP A 10 1.30 21.43 -40.90
C ASP A 10 1.76 21.28 -39.43
N ARG A 11 0.96 20.54 -38.67
CA ARG A 11 1.23 19.46 -37.69
C ARG A 11 2.58 19.34 -36.98
N ASN A 12 3.37 20.39 -36.86
CA ASN A 12 4.40 20.49 -35.83
C ASN A 12 3.75 20.87 -34.49
N ARG A 13 2.89 19.97 -33.97
CA ARG A 13 2.78 19.79 -32.53
C ARG A 13 4.20 19.49 -32.08
N ARG A 14 4.85 20.47 -31.46
CA ARG A 14 6.03 20.26 -30.61
C ARG A 14 5.61 19.23 -29.56
N ILE A 15 5.75 17.95 -29.86
CA ILE A 15 6.00 16.97 -28.82
C ILE A 15 7.30 17.50 -28.21
N PRO A 16 7.32 17.94 -26.93
CA PRO A 16 8.57 18.34 -26.28
C PRO A 16 9.57 17.25 -26.63
N ALA A 17 10.73 17.65 -27.17
CA ALA A 17 11.75 16.71 -27.59
C ALA A 17 11.82 15.62 -26.53
N ARG A 18 11.45 14.38 -26.86
CA ARG A 18 11.63 13.24 -25.95
C ARG A 18 13.08 13.35 -25.52
N GLU A 19 13.31 13.80 -24.29
CA GLU A 19 14.65 13.83 -23.71
C GLU A 19 15.15 12.42 -23.91
N LYS A 20 16.22 12.29 -24.71
CA LYS A 20 16.85 11.00 -24.92
C LYS A 20 17.46 10.67 -23.59
N LEU A 21 16.75 9.90 -22.78
CA LEU A 21 17.26 9.37 -21.53
C LEU A 21 18.63 8.76 -21.81
N GLU A 22 19.61 9.12 -21.01
CA GLU A 22 20.93 8.50 -21.10
C GLU A 22 20.82 7.00 -20.76
N SER A 23 21.79 6.21 -21.23
CA SER A 23 21.82 4.79 -20.91
C SER A 23 21.91 4.59 -19.41
N GLY A 24 20.85 4.06 -18.80
CA GLY A 24 20.74 3.86 -17.34
C GLY A 24 19.82 4.87 -16.63
N GLU A 25 19.28 5.87 -17.32
CA GLU A 25 18.26 6.76 -16.74
C GLU A 25 16.87 6.11 -16.76
N ILE A 26 16.16 6.27 -15.63
CA ILE A 26 14.79 5.79 -15.43
C ILE A 26 13.79 6.88 -15.79
N ASP A 27 12.86 6.55 -16.67
CA ASP A 27 11.72 7.40 -17.03
C ASP A 27 10.62 7.33 -15.97
N LEU A 28 10.61 8.30 -15.05
CA LEU A 28 9.53 8.41 -14.08
C LEU A 28 8.21 8.90 -14.70
N THR A 29 8.25 9.52 -15.90
CA THR A 29 7.04 9.87 -16.66
C THR A 29 6.41 8.66 -17.33
N GLY A 30 7.18 7.59 -17.53
CA GLY A 30 6.84 6.36 -18.26
C GLY A 30 6.24 6.63 -19.63
N SER A 31 6.79 7.65 -20.29
CA SER A 31 6.75 7.79 -21.73
C SER A 31 7.50 6.64 -22.43
N VAL A 32 8.41 5.98 -21.73
CA VAL A 32 9.19 4.82 -22.15
C VAL A 32 8.92 3.63 -21.20
N GLN A 33 8.65 2.46 -21.78
CA GLN A 33 8.51 1.21 -21.02
C GLN A 33 9.91 0.65 -20.71
N GLN A 34 10.24 0.50 -19.42
CA GLN A 34 11.57 0.07 -18.95
C GLN A 34 11.51 -0.95 -17.80
N PRO A 35 10.76 -2.06 -17.92
CA PRO A 35 10.51 -2.96 -16.79
C PRO A 35 11.79 -3.58 -16.18
N GLU A 36 12.76 -3.96 -17.01
CA GLU A 36 14.03 -4.53 -16.53
C GLU A 36 14.86 -3.49 -15.76
N ALA A 37 15.00 -2.28 -16.30
CA ALA A 37 15.74 -1.20 -15.63
C ALA A 37 15.06 -0.74 -14.33
N LEU A 38 13.72 -0.71 -14.30
CA LEU A 38 12.97 -0.44 -13.08
C LEU A 38 13.23 -1.52 -12.01
N ALA A 39 13.22 -2.79 -12.39
CA ALA A 39 13.49 -3.90 -11.48
C ALA A 39 14.91 -3.84 -10.90
N ASP A 40 15.92 -3.56 -11.73
CA ASP A 40 17.32 -3.41 -11.29
C ASP A 40 17.46 -2.26 -10.28
N VAL A 41 16.86 -1.10 -10.58
CA VAL A 41 16.94 0.08 -9.70
C VAL A 41 16.16 -0.12 -8.40
N ILE A 42 15.03 -0.83 -8.43
CA ILE A 42 14.30 -1.23 -7.20
C ILE A 42 15.17 -2.16 -6.36
N PHE A 43 15.85 -3.13 -6.96
CA PHE A 43 16.73 -4.03 -6.24
C PHE A 43 17.90 -3.29 -5.56
N ASP A 44 18.48 -2.30 -6.24
CA ASP A 44 19.51 -1.43 -5.67
C ASP A 44 18.96 -0.63 -4.47
N ALA A 45 17.74 -0.08 -4.57
CA ALA A 45 17.11 0.67 -3.48
C ALA A 45 16.87 -0.20 -2.24
N VAL A 46 16.43 -1.44 -2.44
CA VAL A 46 16.22 -2.41 -1.36
C VAL A 46 17.54 -2.84 -0.73
N THR A 47 18.57 -3.04 -1.56
CA THR A 47 19.91 -3.40 -1.08
C THR A 47 20.54 -2.26 -0.27
N GLU A 48 20.42 -1.02 -0.73
CA GLU A 48 20.91 0.16 -0.01
C GLU A 48 20.20 0.36 1.33
N ALA A 49 18.89 0.05 1.38
CA ALA A 49 18.14 0.06 2.61
C ALA A 49 18.59 -1.01 3.61
N GLY A 50 19.42 -1.99 3.26
CA GLY A 50 19.83 -3.06 4.19
C GLY A 50 18.82 -4.21 4.29
N GLY A 51 17.83 -4.26 3.41
CA GLY A 51 16.82 -5.32 3.33
C GLY A 51 15.38 -4.84 3.51
N VAL A 52 14.46 -5.79 3.64
CA VAL A 52 13.02 -5.54 3.79
C VAL A 52 12.73 -4.93 5.16
N GLY A 53 12.10 -3.74 5.19
CA GLY A 53 11.64 -3.07 6.41
C GLY A 53 12.46 -1.84 6.84
N GLU A 54 13.62 -1.62 6.22
CA GLU A 54 14.41 -0.40 6.42
C GLU A 54 14.02 0.72 5.43
N LYS A 55 14.40 1.96 5.75
CA LYS A 55 13.95 3.14 4.99
C LYS A 55 14.60 3.17 3.60
N ILE A 56 13.86 2.75 2.57
CA ILE A 56 14.26 2.97 1.18
C ILE A 56 14.53 4.47 0.92
N PRO A 57 15.49 4.81 0.05
CA PRO A 57 15.75 6.19 -0.33
C PRO A 57 14.57 6.77 -1.15
N ASP A 58 14.45 8.10 -1.18
CA ASP A 58 13.36 8.80 -1.91
C ASP A 58 13.30 8.41 -3.39
N TRP A 59 14.45 8.33 -4.06
CA TRP A 59 14.52 7.91 -5.45
C TRP A 59 13.98 6.48 -5.62
N GLY A 60 14.24 5.59 -4.67
CA GLY A 60 13.75 4.21 -4.66
C GLY A 60 12.24 4.16 -4.50
N ALA A 61 11.68 4.93 -3.56
CA ALA A 61 10.24 5.04 -3.37
C ALA A 61 9.52 5.54 -4.64
N ARG A 62 10.11 6.50 -5.34
CA ARG A 62 9.57 7.03 -6.61
C ARG A 62 9.64 6.02 -7.76
N VAL A 63 10.69 5.20 -7.81
CA VAL A 63 10.80 4.11 -8.80
C VAL A 63 9.78 3.01 -8.51
N ILE A 64 9.58 2.63 -7.24
CA ILE A 64 8.52 1.69 -6.86
C ILE A 64 7.14 2.23 -7.25
N ALA A 65 6.87 3.50 -6.97
CA ALA A 65 5.61 4.13 -7.36
C ALA A 65 5.41 4.15 -8.89
N ARG A 66 6.48 4.37 -9.66
CA ARG A 66 6.46 4.28 -11.13
C ARG A 66 6.10 2.88 -11.60
N GLU A 67 6.72 1.87 -11.02
CA GLU A 67 6.49 0.47 -11.37
C GLU A 67 5.05 0.04 -11.06
N LEU A 68 4.52 0.42 -9.90
CA LEU A 68 3.11 0.18 -9.56
C LEU A 68 2.17 0.96 -10.48
N ALA A 69 2.47 2.23 -10.78
CA ALA A 69 1.67 3.05 -11.69
C ALA A 69 1.58 2.47 -13.12
N ASN A 70 2.61 1.75 -13.60
CA ASN A 70 2.59 1.08 -14.91
C ASN A 70 1.51 -0.01 -15.01
N ARG A 71 1.04 -0.52 -13.87
CA ARG A 71 0.05 -1.60 -13.79
C ARG A 71 -1.39 -1.05 -13.75
N ILE A 72 -1.57 0.27 -13.63
CA ILE A 72 -2.87 0.95 -13.68
C ILE A 72 -3.08 1.58 -15.07
N PRO A 73 -4.22 1.34 -15.75
CA PRO A 73 -4.46 1.87 -17.10
C PRO A 73 -4.48 3.41 -17.21
N VAL A 74 -4.78 4.10 -16.11
CA VAL A 74 -4.95 5.55 -16.07
C VAL A 74 -3.93 6.14 -15.09
N PRO A 75 -3.16 7.17 -15.49
CA PRO A 75 -2.26 7.87 -14.58
C PRO A 75 -3.02 8.45 -13.38
N GLY A 76 -2.55 8.13 -12.17
CA GLY A 76 -3.12 8.60 -10.92
C GLY A 76 -2.07 9.19 -9.97
N THR A 77 -2.30 9.06 -8.67
CA THR A 77 -1.44 9.54 -7.59
C THR A 77 -0.09 8.84 -7.52
N LEU A 78 0.01 7.53 -7.78
CA LEU A 78 1.30 6.84 -7.87
C LEU A 78 2.16 7.43 -8.99
N HIS A 79 1.54 7.68 -10.15
CA HIS A 79 2.22 8.34 -11.27
C HIS A 79 2.66 9.76 -10.90
N HIS A 80 1.77 10.55 -10.28
CA HIS A 80 2.08 11.91 -9.86
C HIS A 80 3.23 11.95 -8.84
N TYR A 81 3.21 11.08 -7.85
CA TYR A 81 4.27 10.95 -6.85
C TYR A 81 5.59 10.52 -7.50
N ALA A 82 5.58 9.52 -8.39
CA ALA A 82 6.79 9.12 -9.12
C ALA A 82 7.45 10.30 -9.85
N VAL A 83 6.66 11.13 -10.55
CA VAL A 83 7.18 12.27 -11.32
C VAL A 83 7.62 13.45 -10.45
N THR A 84 6.86 13.76 -9.40
CA THR A 84 7.01 15.04 -8.66
C THR A 84 7.62 14.90 -7.27
N GLY A 85 7.60 13.69 -6.69
CA GLY A 85 7.88 13.46 -5.28
C GLY A 85 6.81 14.03 -4.32
N SER A 86 5.73 14.62 -4.83
CA SER A 86 4.68 15.21 -3.99
C SER A 86 3.76 14.12 -3.44
N VAL A 87 3.58 14.10 -2.12
CA VAL A 87 2.86 13.05 -1.40
C VAL A 87 1.40 13.46 -1.23
N ASP A 88 0.49 12.61 -1.73
CA ASP A 88 -0.94 12.61 -1.42
C ASP A 88 -1.28 11.29 -0.73
N HIS A 89 -1.15 11.25 0.61
CA HIS A 89 -1.27 10.00 1.39
C HIS A 89 -2.57 9.26 1.12
N LEU A 90 -3.69 9.98 1.00
CA LEU A 90 -5.00 9.37 0.80
C LEU A 90 -5.13 8.75 -0.59
N GLY A 91 -4.75 9.50 -1.62
CA GLY A 91 -4.77 8.99 -3.00
C GLY A 91 -3.79 7.82 -3.19
N LEU A 92 -2.60 7.91 -2.60
CA LEU A 92 -1.60 6.85 -2.63
C LEU A 92 -2.07 5.60 -1.89
N ALA A 93 -2.61 5.72 -0.67
CA ALA A 93 -3.15 4.59 0.09
C ALA A 93 -4.25 3.89 -0.71
N ARG A 94 -5.14 4.64 -1.36
CA ARG A 94 -6.18 4.09 -2.23
C ARG A 94 -5.63 3.31 -3.41
N GLU A 95 -4.63 3.83 -4.13
CA GLU A 95 -4.04 3.11 -5.27
C GLU A 95 -3.25 1.88 -4.82
N LEU A 96 -2.55 1.95 -3.69
CA LEU A 96 -1.89 0.78 -3.10
C LEU A 96 -2.88 -0.30 -2.67
N ALA A 97 -4.04 0.07 -2.13
CA ALA A 97 -5.09 -0.89 -1.77
C ALA A 97 -5.55 -1.72 -2.98
N ILE A 98 -5.67 -1.10 -4.15
CA ILE A 98 -6.02 -1.80 -5.41
C ILE A 98 -4.95 -2.84 -5.75
N HIS A 99 -3.67 -2.47 -5.63
CA HIS A 99 -2.57 -3.39 -5.88
C HIS A 99 -2.47 -4.50 -4.83
N ALA A 100 -2.70 -4.19 -3.55
CA ALA A 100 -2.70 -5.19 -2.48
C ALA A 100 -3.83 -6.22 -2.67
N GLN A 101 -4.98 -5.80 -3.19
CA GLN A 101 -6.14 -6.67 -3.42
C GLN A 101 -5.94 -7.63 -4.61
N PHE A 102 -5.36 -7.16 -5.72
CA PHE A 102 -5.32 -7.90 -6.98
C PHE A 102 -3.92 -8.30 -7.46
N GLY A 103 -2.88 -7.85 -6.76
CA GLY A 103 -1.48 -8.09 -7.10
C GLY A 103 -0.97 -9.47 -6.68
N ASP A 104 0.10 -9.89 -7.33
CA ASP A 104 0.91 -11.03 -6.90
C ASP A 104 1.75 -10.69 -5.65
N VAL A 105 2.48 -11.68 -5.12
CA VAL A 105 3.32 -11.53 -3.92
C VAL A 105 4.30 -10.37 -4.07
N GLN A 106 4.98 -10.28 -5.21
CA GLN A 106 5.94 -9.20 -5.47
C GLN A 106 5.26 -7.83 -5.48
N THR A 107 4.06 -7.72 -6.07
CA THR A 107 3.27 -6.46 -6.06
C THR A 107 2.99 -6.02 -4.63
N LYS A 108 2.59 -6.97 -3.76
CA LYS A 108 2.26 -6.68 -2.36
C LYS A 108 3.49 -6.21 -1.59
N GLU A 109 4.63 -6.87 -1.77
CA GLU A 109 5.90 -6.45 -1.16
C GLU A 109 6.28 -5.02 -1.57
N LEU A 110 6.11 -4.67 -2.85
CA LEU A 110 6.33 -3.29 -3.34
C LEU A 110 5.36 -2.30 -2.69
N CYS A 111 4.08 -2.66 -2.51
CA CYS A 111 3.09 -1.82 -1.85
C CYS A 111 3.44 -1.59 -0.38
N ASP A 112 3.86 -2.63 0.34
CA ASP A 112 4.24 -2.54 1.74
C ASP A 112 5.47 -1.66 1.93
N MET A 113 6.52 -1.85 1.11
CA MET A 113 7.71 -1.01 1.15
C MET A 113 7.40 0.46 0.88
N LEU A 114 6.56 0.74 -0.13
CA LEU A 114 6.17 2.12 -0.42
C LEU A 114 5.28 2.70 0.68
N GLY A 115 4.32 1.94 1.23
CA GLY A 115 3.48 2.37 2.34
C GLY A 115 4.30 2.72 3.59
N LEU A 116 5.25 1.87 3.97
CA LEU A 116 6.17 2.11 5.09
C LEU A 116 7.02 3.35 4.91
N TYR A 117 7.49 3.59 3.69
CA TYR A 117 8.18 4.83 3.36
C TYR A 117 7.27 6.04 3.55
N LEU A 118 6.04 6.00 3.01
CA LEU A 118 5.09 7.11 3.02
C LEU A 118 4.59 7.50 4.42
N ILE A 119 4.43 6.53 5.33
CA ILE A 119 4.08 6.78 6.74
C ILE A 119 5.07 7.75 7.40
N LYS A 120 6.35 7.71 7.01
CA LYS A 120 7.41 8.53 7.60
C LYS A 120 7.61 9.87 6.89
N GLN A 121 6.86 10.15 5.81
CA GLN A 121 7.00 11.38 5.05
C GLN A 121 5.89 12.38 5.43
N PRO A 122 6.24 13.64 5.73
CA PRO A 122 5.24 14.70 5.79
C PRO A 122 4.62 14.89 4.40
N ALA A 123 3.36 15.33 4.31
CA ALA A 123 2.79 15.62 3.00
C ALA A 123 3.53 16.83 2.41
N GLY A 124 4.22 16.61 1.30
CA GLY A 124 4.90 17.66 0.57
C GLY A 124 3.93 18.34 -0.40
N ARG A 125 3.31 19.46 -0.01
CA ARG A 125 2.61 20.35 -0.93
C ARG A 125 3.48 21.55 -1.27
N PRO A 126 3.87 21.77 -2.53
CA PRO A 126 4.50 23.02 -2.94
C PRO A 126 3.61 24.22 -2.57
N GLY A 127 4.09 25.07 -1.66
CA GLY A 127 3.42 26.33 -1.28
C GLY A 127 2.46 26.28 -0.08
N TYR A 128 2.39 25.18 0.68
CA TYR A 128 1.65 25.16 1.96
C TYR A 128 2.57 25.53 3.14
N PRO A 129 2.10 26.35 4.10
CA PRO A 129 2.83 26.62 5.33
C PRO A 129 3.02 25.33 6.14
N ALA A 130 4.21 25.14 6.70
CA ALA A 130 4.59 23.94 7.47
C ALA A 130 3.74 23.67 8.74
N ASP A 131 2.83 24.58 9.09
CA ASP A 131 2.05 24.57 10.34
C ASP A 131 0.63 24.00 10.20
N THR A 132 0.22 23.51 9.01
CA THR A 132 -1.13 22.95 8.82
C THR A 132 -1.06 21.46 8.54
N THR A 133 -0.80 20.67 9.58
CA THR A 133 -0.94 19.20 9.55
C THR A 133 -2.40 18.84 9.28
N THR A 134 -2.64 18.08 8.23
CA THR A 134 -3.95 17.51 7.92
C THR A 134 -4.32 16.41 8.92
N ALA A 135 -5.61 16.10 9.07
CA ALA A 135 -6.05 15.00 9.93
C ALA A 135 -5.42 13.64 9.54
N VAL A 136 -5.16 13.43 8.24
CA VAL A 136 -4.47 12.23 7.73
C VAL A 136 -3.02 12.18 8.20
N GLU A 137 -2.28 13.29 8.08
CA GLU A 137 -0.89 13.35 8.55
C GLU A 137 -0.79 13.19 10.07
N GLN A 138 -1.74 13.79 10.81
CA GLN A 138 -1.81 13.61 12.26
C GLN A 138 -2.06 12.13 12.61
N GLY A 139 -3.03 11.47 11.97
CA GLY A 139 -3.30 10.05 12.19
C GLY A 139 -2.11 9.16 11.84
N LEU A 140 -1.38 9.45 10.76
CA LEU A 140 -0.15 8.73 10.40
C LEU A 140 0.97 8.95 11.42
N GLN A 141 1.12 10.17 11.95
CA GLN A 141 2.09 10.47 12.98
C GLN A 141 1.77 9.78 14.32
N GLU A 142 0.49 9.75 14.71
CA GLU A 142 0.04 9.20 15.99
C GLU A 142 -0.04 7.68 15.99
N HIS A 143 -0.47 7.09 14.87
CA HIS A 143 -0.85 5.67 14.82
C HIS A 143 -0.05 4.85 13.80
N GLY A 144 0.60 5.46 12.81
CA GLY A 144 1.51 4.79 11.87
C GLY A 144 0.82 3.74 10.97
N ALA A 145 1.37 2.52 10.96
CA ALA A 145 0.95 1.42 10.08
C ALA A 145 -0.53 1.02 10.20
N PRO A 146 -1.11 0.85 11.41
CA PRO A 146 -2.55 0.65 11.58
C PRO A 146 -3.41 1.71 10.88
N PHE A 147 -3.04 2.98 10.98
CA PHE A 147 -3.82 4.05 10.35
C PHE A 147 -3.66 4.04 8.83
N TRP A 148 -2.46 3.74 8.32
CA TRP A 148 -2.26 3.52 6.88
C TRP A 148 -3.13 2.37 6.35
N ALA A 149 -3.17 1.25 7.07
CA ALA A 149 -4.03 0.11 6.78
C ALA A 149 -5.52 0.50 6.77
N TYR A 150 -5.96 1.33 7.72
CA TYR A 150 -7.33 1.86 7.75
C TYR A 150 -7.67 2.69 6.50
N LEU A 151 -6.77 3.55 6.03
CA LEU A 151 -6.98 4.35 4.81
C LEU A 151 -7.16 3.48 3.56
N GLN A 152 -6.55 2.29 3.52
CA GLN A 152 -6.70 1.35 2.41
C GLN A 152 -8.10 0.70 2.37
N LEU A 153 -8.72 0.48 3.54
CA LEU A 153 -10.06 -0.11 3.64
C LEU A 153 -11.19 0.84 3.22
N HIS A 154 -10.97 2.14 3.39
CA HIS A 154 -11.95 3.17 3.06
C HIS A 154 -11.46 4.07 1.93
N PRO A 155 -11.41 3.57 0.67
CA PRO A 155 -10.97 4.35 -0.47
C PRO A 155 -12.00 5.42 -0.83
N GLY A 156 -11.85 6.61 -0.25
CA GLY A 156 -12.73 7.76 -0.43
C GLY A 156 -12.07 9.05 0.04
N GLU A 157 -12.82 10.17 0.03
CA GLU A 157 -12.37 11.37 0.72
C GLU A 157 -12.28 11.08 2.22
N ALA A 158 -11.13 11.34 2.82
CA ALA A 158 -10.96 11.23 4.26
C ALA A 158 -11.88 12.27 4.91
N PRO A 159 -12.84 11.85 5.76
CA PRO A 159 -13.68 12.81 6.44
C PRO A 159 -12.85 13.58 7.46
N ASP A 160 -13.31 14.76 7.87
CA ASP A 160 -12.60 15.60 8.86
C ASP A 160 -12.38 14.86 10.20
N ASP A 161 -13.21 13.85 10.49
CA ASP A 161 -13.18 12.98 11.68
C ASP A 161 -12.41 11.66 11.46
N VAL A 162 -11.59 11.53 10.41
CA VAL A 162 -10.92 10.26 10.04
C VAL A 162 -10.11 9.64 11.19
N VAL A 163 -9.47 10.46 12.03
CA VAL A 163 -8.71 10.00 13.20
C VAL A 163 -9.63 9.48 14.30
N GLU A 164 -10.74 10.16 14.56
CA GLU A 164 -11.75 9.72 15.54
C GLU A 164 -12.35 8.39 15.10
N ARG A 165 -12.74 8.27 13.83
CA ARG A 165 -13.25 7.01 13.28
C ARG A 165 -12.22 5.90 13.38
N PHE A 166 -10.96 6.15 13.03
CA PHE A 166 -9.92 5.14 13.22
C PHE A 166 -9.88 4.63 14.67
N ASN A 167 -9.93 5.53 15.65
CA ASN A 167 -9.92 5.15 17.07
C ASN A 167 -11.17 4.35 17.49
N ASP A 168 -12.33 4.66 16.91
CA ASP A 168 -13.59 3.96 17.18
C ASP A 168 -13.62 2.54 16.55
N PHE A 169 -13.02 2.38 15.37
CA PHE A 169 -13.08 1.11 14.62
C PHE A 169 -11.86 0.21 14.81
N HIS A 170 -10.68 0.73 15.15
CA HIS A 170 -9.47 -0.07 15.30
C HIS A 170 -9.56 -0.98 16.54
N VAL A 171 -9.52 -2.29 16.29
CA VAL A 171 -9.57 -3.32 17.34
C VAL A 171 -8.17 -3.64 17.85
N GLY A 172 -7.22 -3.85 16.93
CA GLY A 172 -5.87 -4.27 17.29
C GLY A 172 -4.99 -4.62 16.10
N SER A 173 -3.72 -4.89 16.40
CA SER A 173 -2.70 -5.30 15.42
C SER A 173 -2.00 -6.56 15.91
N PHE A 174 -1.96 -7.59 15.06
CA PHE A 174 -1.61 -8.96 15.42
C PHE A 174 -0.49 -9.50 14.50
N ALA A 175 0.31 -10.45 14.97
CA ALA A 175 1.41 -10.99 14.17
C ALA A 175 0.93 -12.04 13.16
N GLY A 176 -0.14 -12.78 13.50
CA GLY A 176 -0.77 -13.76 12.63
C GLY A 176 -2.28 -13.78 12.76
N LEU A 177 -2.93 -14.47 11.82
CA LEU A 177 -4.38 -14.69 11.87
C LEU A 177 -4.78 -15.58 13.05
N ASP A 178 -3.89 -16.49 13.47
CA ASP A 178 -4.06 -17.28 14.69
C ASP A 178 -4.18 -16.39 15.95
N ASP A 179 -3.36 -15.34 16.05
CA ASP A 179 -3.45 -14.38 17.17
C ASP A 179 -4.77 -13.60 17.15
N VAL A 180 -5.27 -13.25 15.95
CA VAL A 180 -6.58 -12.58 15.79
C VAL A 180 -7.69 -13.51 16.29
N VAL A 181 -7.64 -14.77 15.87
CA VAL A 181 -8.59 -15.81 16.27
C VAL A 181 -8.56 -16.01 17.78
N ASP A 182 -7.37 -16.16 18.37
CA ASP A 182 -7.19 -16.42 19.79
C ASP A 182 -7.65 -15.25 20.67
N GLU A 183 -7.41 -14.01 20.24
CA GLU A 183 -7.75 -12.82 21.04
C GLU A 183 -9.20 -12.38 20.84
N LEU A 184 -9.73 -12.46 19.61
CA LEU A 184 -11.05 -11.90 19.28
C LEU A 184 -12.18 -12.92 19.33
N THR A 185 -11.87 -14.21 19.53
CA THR A 185 -12.89 -15.26 19.62
C THR A 185 -12.71 -16.09 20.88
N GLU A 186 -13.80 -16.65 21.40
CA GLU A 186 -13.76 -17.58 22.53
C GLU A 186 -13.31 -18.99 22.12
N ILE A 187 -12.63 -19.14 20.97
CA ILE A 187 -12.27 -20.46 20.44
C ILE A 187 -11.30 -21.19 21.35
N LYS A 188 -10.38 -20.48 22.00
CA LYS A 188 -9.37 -21.09 22.86
C LYS A 188 -10.00 -21.77 24.09
N PRO A 189 -10.84 -21.10 24.91
CA PRO A 189 -11.60 -21.77 25.96
C PRO A 189 -12.45 -22.94 25.45
N PHE A 190 -13.02 -22.83 24.26
CA PHE A 190 -13.80 -23.91 23.64
C PHE A 190 -12.93 -25.11 23.27
N MET A 191 -11.75 -24.88 22.69
CA MET A 191 -10.77 -25.92 22.35
C MET A 191 -10.19 -26.59 23.59
N ASP A 192 -9.94 -25.84 24.66
CA ASP A 192 -9.52 -26.39 25.95
C ASP A 192 -10.59 -27.34 26.51
N ALA A 193 -11.88 -26.98 26.41
CA ALA A 193 -12.98 -27.82 26.84
C ALA A 193 -13.14 -29.09 25.98
N ILE A 194 -12.91 -29.00 24.65
CA ILE A 194 -12.87 -30.17 23.77
C ILE A 194 -11.73 -31.09 24.19
N LYS A 195 -10.53 -30.56 24.39
CA LYS A 195 -9.36 -31.34 24.76
C LYS A 195 -9.55 -32.07 26.10
N GLU A 196 -10.12 -31.39 27.09
CA GLU A 196 -10.48 -32.03 28.38
C GLU A 196 -11.46 -33.21 28.17
N ALA A 197 -12.43 -33.05 27.26
CA ALA A 197 -13.34 -34.14 26.92
C ALA A 197 -12.61 -35.30 26.21
N GLU A 198 -11.76 -35.01 25.22
CA GLU A 198 -10.99 -36.04 24.51
C GLU A 198 -10.16 -36.91 25.47
N GLU A 199 -9.42 -36.27 26.38
CA GLU A 199 -8.60 -36.92 27.41
C GLU A 199 -9.47 -37.77 28.35
N ARG A 200 -10.63 -37.25 28.76
CA ARG A 200 -11.53 -37.94 29.70
C ARG A 200 -12.15 -39.22 29.12
N TRP A 201 -12.43 -39.24 27.82
CA TRP A 201 -13.19 -40.31 27.18
C TRP A 201 -12.32 -41.18 26.26
N GLY A 202 -11.04 -40.85 26.08
CA GLY A 202 -10.06 -41.64 25.32
C GLY A 202 -10.25 -41.53 23.80
N PHE A 203 -10.66 -40.37 23.30
CA PHE A 203 -10.77 -40.09 21.86
C PHE A 203 -9.86 -38.93 21.42
N GLU A 204 -8.66 -38.87 21.98
CA GLU A 204 -7.58 -37.97 21.54
C GLU A 204 -7.43 -38.01 20.01
N ASP A 205 -7.27 -36.84 19.38
CA ASP A 205 -7.08 -36.64 17.93
C ASP A 205 -8.32 -36.94 17.04
N PHE A 206 -9.52 -37.14 17.61
CA PHE A 206 -10.74 -37.34 16.81
C PHE A 206 -11.43 -36.04 16.40
N VAL A 207 -11.16 -34.92 17.09
CA VAL A 207 -11.72 -33.61 16.77
C VAL A 207 -10.63 -32.68 16.26
N THR A 208 -10.82 -32.15 15.05
CA THR A 208 -9.95 -31.10 14.50
C THR A 208 -10.76 -29.85 14.23
N LEU A 209 -10.12 -28.70 14.46
CA LEU A 209 -10.70 -27.41 14.15
C LEU A 209 -10.59 -27.16 12.64
N ASP A 210 -11.72 -26.80 12.03
CA ASP A 210 -11.76 -26.34 10.63
C ASP A 210 -11.22 -24.90 10.57
N GLN A 211 -9.89 -24.79 10.43
CA GLN A 211 -9.18 -23.51 10.40
C GLN A 211 -9.66 -22.63 9.25
N GLU A 212 -9.85 -23.19 8.05
CA GLU A 212 -10.33 -22.43 6.89
C GLU A 212 -11.73 -21.82 7.13
N ARG A 213 -12.61 -22.53 7.83
CA ARG A 213 -13.92 -21.99 8.21
C ARG A 213 -13.81 -20.91 9.27
N LEU A 214 -12.92 -21.08 10.25
CA LEU A 214 -12.70 -20.10 11.29
C LEU A 214 -12.15 -18.79 10.73
N GLU A 215 -11.12 -18.87 9.89
CA GLU A 215 -10.54 -17.71 9.20
C GLU A 215 -11.59 -16.96 8.36
N ARG A 216 -12.40 -17.69 7.58
CA ARG A 216 -13.51 -17.09 6.83
C ARG A 216 -14.52 -16.40 7.74
N THR A 217 -14.78 -16.95 8.91
CA THR A 217 -15.71 -16.37 9.89
C THR A 217 -15.14 -15.08 10.48
N VAL A 218 -13.86 -15.07 10.84
CA VAL A 218 -13.14 -13.87 11.30
C VAL A 218 -13.20 -12.78 10.23
N ARG A 219 -12.81 -13.08 8.99
CA ARG A 219 -12.83 -12.11 7.88
C ARG A 219 -14.23 -11.68 7.43
N ALA A 220 -15.26 -12.44 7.79
CA ALA A 220 -16.64 -12.04 7.57
C ALA A 220 -17.16 -11.09 8.67
N THR A 221 -16.61 -11.21 9.88
CA THR A 221 -17.05 -10.44 11.07
C THR A 221 -16.30 -9.12 11.18
N TRP A 222 -15.00 -9.11 10.90
CA TRP A 222 -14.13 -7.94 10.96
C TRP A 222 -13.50 -7.64 9.61
N ASP A 223 -13.16 -6.38 9.41
CA ASP A 223 -12.29 -6.00 8.30
C ASP A 223 -10.84 -6.20 8.73
N VAL A 224 -10.18 -7.16 8.08
CA VAL A 224 -8.81 -7.60 8.41
C VAL A 224 -7.91 -7.35 7.20
N ILE A 225 -6.91 -6.50 7.37
CA ILE A 225 -5.93 -6.18 6.35
C ILE A 225 -4.53 -6.54 6.82
N GLU A 226 -3.75 -7.15 5.92
CA GLU A 226 -2.35 -7.46 6.16
C GLU A 226 -1.50 -6.31 5.61
N PHE A 227 -0.61 -5.77 6.44
CA PHE A 227 0.33 -4.72 6.07
C PHE A 227 1.56 -4.79 6.98
N ASP A 228 2.76 -4.64 6.42
CA ASP A 228 4.03 -4.72 7.16
C ASP A 228 4.15 -6.02 8.00
N GLY A 229 3.75 -7.15 7.42
CA GLY A 229 3.79 -8.46 8.08
C GLY A 229 2.90 -8.59 9.32
N LYS A 230 1.91 -7.72 9.49
CA LYS A 230 0.93 -7.75 10.58
C LYS A 230 -0.50 -7.73 10.06
N PHE A 231 -1.41 -8.27 10.85
CA PHE A 231 -2.84 -8.19 10.63
C PHE A 231 -3.43 -7.04 11.46
N HIS A 232 -3.91 -6.01 10.79
CA HIS A 232 -4.65 -4.91 11.41
C HIS A 232 -6.14 -5.19 11.30
N VAL A 233 -6.84 -5.13 12.44
CA VAL A 233 -8.24 -5.53 12.55
C VAL A 233 -9.11 -4.33 12.90
N PHE A 234 -10.21 -4.20 12.16
CA PHE A 234 -11.18 -3.13 12.32
C PHE A 234 -12.60 -3.68 12.45
N MET A 235 -13.40 -3.00 13.26
CA MET A 235 -14.85 -3.18 13.28
C MET A 235 -15.43 -2.76 11.93
N ARG A 236 -16.37 -3.56 11.42
CA ARG A 236 -17.09 -3.29 10.17
C ARG A 236 -18.31 -2.38 10.39
#